data_AF-A0A060C106-F1
#
_entry.id   AF-A0A060C106-F1
#
_cell.length_a   1.000
_cell.length_b   1.000
_cell.length_c   1.000
_cell.angle_alpha   90.00
_cell.angle_beta   90.00
_cell.angle_gamma   90.00
#
_symmetry.space_group_name_H-M   'P 1'
#
loop_
_entity.id
_entity.type
_entity.pdbx_description
1 polymer ?
#
loop_
_entity_poly.entity_id
_entity_poly.type
_entity_poly.pdbx_seq_one_letter_code
_entity_poly.pdbx_strand_id
1 'polypeptide(L)' 'MTYTYSPGYTLRQQTPETELIGACVRQAEHFDTILIFAGLPDAAESEGCDREHLRLPDNQLALIEALERTGKRLVVLL' A
#
# COMPACT_ATOMS: atom_id res chain seq x y z
N MET A 1 19.40 0.27 -13.52
CA MET A 1 18.16 0.91 -13.04
C MET A 1 18.12 0.75 -11.54
N THR A 2 17.99 1.85 -10.82
CA THR A 2 18.01 1.87 -9.35
C THR A 2 16.58 1.99 -8.85
N TYR A 3 16.19 1.15 -7.90
CA TYR A 3 14.91 1.25 -7.21
C TYR A 3 15.16 1.53 -5.73
N THR A 4 14.16 2.10 -5.06
CA THR A 4 14.14 2.18 -3.60
C THR A 4 12.91 1.48 -3.08
N TYR A 5 13.11 0.59 -2.12
CA TYR A 5 12.04 -0.03 -1.38
C TYR A 5 11.64 0.85 -0.20
N SER A 6 10.33 0.92 0.06
CA SER A 6 9.78 1.50 1.28
C SER A 6 8.54 0.70 1.69
N PRO A 7 8.39 0.35 2.97
CA PRO A 7 7.34 -0.57 3.41
C PRO A 7 5.92 -0.01 3.22
N GLY A 8 5.71 1.29 3.49
CA GLY A 8 4.43 1.98 3.28
C GLY A 8 3.28 1.60 4.21
N TYR A 9 3.17 0.33 4.60
CA TYR A 9 2.24 -0.21 5.58
C TYR A 9 2.80 -1.50 6.19
N THR A 10 2.10 -2.07 7.18
CA THR A 10 2.44 -3.38 7.77
C THR A 10 1.32 -4.39 7.53
N LEU A 11 1.64 -5.69 7.49
CA LEU A 11 0.64 -6.76 7.40
C LEU A 11 0.06 -7.15 8.78
N ARG A 12 0.61 -6.60 9.87
CA ARG A 12 0.22 -6.95 11.25
C ARG A 12 -1.04 -6.23 11.71
N GLN A 13 -1.29 -5.04 11.19
CA GLN A 13 -2.48 -4.24 11.50
C GLN A 13 -3.01 -3.60 10.22
N GLN A 14 -4.29 -3.24 10.20
CA GLN A 14 -4.90 -2.58 9.05
C GLN A 14 -4.99 -1.06 9.22
N THR A 15 -4.59 -0.54 10.40
CA THR A 15 -4.59 0.90 10.67
C THR A 15 -3.45 1.60 9.92
N PRO A 16 -3.71 2.72 9.21
CA PRO A 16 -2.67 3.50 8.55
C PRO A 16 -1.61 4.02 9.52
N GLU A 17 -0.34 3.92 9.13
CA GLU A 17 0.80 4.43 9.88
C GLU A 17 1.37 5.67 9.16
N THR A 18 1.01 6.87 9.63
CA THR A 18 1.35 8.15 8.98
C THR A 18 2.85 8.32 8.72
N GLU A 19 3.70 7.79 9.60
CA GLU A 19 5.15 7.85 9.44
C GLU A 19 5.65 7.05 8.23
N LEU A 20 5.11 5.84 8.02
CA LEU A 20 5.46 4.99 6.87
C LEU A 20 4.95 5.59 5.57
N ILE A 21 3.72 6.09 5.56
CA ILE A 21 3.12 6.76 4.40
C ILE A 21 3.93 8.01 4.05
N GLY A 22 4.26 8.85 5.04
CA GLY A 22 5.07 10.05 4.84
C GLY A 22 6.46 9.75 4.30
N ALA A 23 7.08 8.62 4.70
CA ALA A 23 8.36 8.18 4.14
C ALA A 23 8.24 7.81 2.65
N CYS A 24 7.19 7.09 2.26
CA CYS A 24 6.91 6.76 0.86
C CYS A 24 6.66 8.01 0.01
N VAL A 25 5.87 8.98 0.52
CA VAL A 25 5.60 10.24 -0.19
C VAL A 25 6.87 11.04 -0.43
N ARG A 26 7.76 11.16 0.59
CA ARG A 26 9.06 11.82 0.41
C ARG A 26 9.92 11.11 -0.64
N GLN A 27 9.96 9.79 -0.60
CA GLN A 27 10.75 9.02 -1.58
C GLN A 27 10.19 9.18 -3.00
N ALA A 28 8.87 9.23 -3.15
CA ALA A 28 8.17 9.35 -4.43
C ALA A 28 8.56 10.61 -5.22
N GLU A 29 9.00 11.69 -4.56
CA GLU A 29 9.47 12.90 -5.24
C GLU A 29 10.62 12.60 -6.21
N HIS A 30 11.47 11.62 -5.87
CA HIS A 30 12.69 11.26 -6.61
C HIS A 30 12.47 10.22 -7.73
N PHE A 31 11.24 9.75 -7.96
CA PHE A 31 10.93 8.75 -8.98
C PHE A 31 9.77 9.20 -9.88
N ASP A 32 9.70 8.65 -11.09
CA ASP A 32 8.62 8.90 -12.04
C ASP A 32 7.49 7.88 -11.94
N THR A 33 7.82 6.66 -11.51
CA THR A 33 6.90 5.53 -11.42
C THR A 33 6.98 4.89 -10.05
N ILE A 34 5.82 4.61 -9.48
CA ILE A 34 5.64 3.97 -8.18
C ILE A 34 4.93 2.64 -8.40
N LEU A 35 5.52 1.56 -7.88
CA LEU A 35 4.93 0.24 -7.86
C LEU A 35 4.43 -0.04 -6.44
N ILE A 36 3.13 -0.23 -6.28
CA ILE A 36 2.51 -0.64 -5.01
C ILE A 36 2.17 -2.12 -5.13
N PHE A 37 2.75 -2.93 -4.24
CA PHE A 37 2.28 -4.28 -4.00
C PHE A 37 1.22 -4.19 -2.91
N ALA A 38 0.01 -4.63 -3.22
CA ALA A 38 -1.15 -4.61 -2.34
C ALA A 38 -1.84 -5.98 -2.43
N GLY A 39 -2.72 -6.26 -1.48
CA GLY A 39 -3.38 -7.55 -1.42
C GLY A 39 -3.98 -7.82 -0.05
N LEU A 40 -4.41 -9.07 0.14
CA LEU A 40 -5.07 -9.49 1.37
C LEU A 40 -4.07 -10.22 2.28
N PRO A 41 -4.15 -10.01 3.60
CA PRO A 41 -3.40 -10.85 4.53
C PRO A 41 -3.99 -12.26 4.56
N ASP A 42 -3.17 -13.28 4.84
CA ASP A 42 -3.57 -14.69 4.92
C ASP A 42 -4.85 -14.93 5.76
N ALA A 43 -5.01 -14.17 6.84
CA ALA A 43 -6.18 -14.25 7.72
C ALA A 43 -7.51 -13.90 7.01
N ALA A 44 -7.47 -13.07 5.97
CA ALA A 44 -8.64 -12.69 5.18
C ALA A 44 -8.96 -13.73 4.07
N GLU A 45 -8.09 -14.72 3.87
CA GLU A 45 -8.26 -15.81 2.89
C GLU A 45 -8.28 -17.19 3.58
N SER A 46 -8.61 -17.23 4.88
CA SER A 46 -8.69 -18.46 5.64
C SER A 46 -9.72 -19.42 5.04
N GLU A 47 -9.32 -20.67 4.81
CA GLU A 47 -10.18 -21.74 4.34
C GLU A 47 -11.41 -21.90 5.25
N GLY A 48 -12.60 -22.04 4.64
CA GLY A 48 -13.86 -22.23 5.35
C GLY A 48 -14.45 -20.95 5.98
N CYS A 49 -13.84 -19.79 5.75
CA CYS A 49 -14.37 -18.49 6.18
C CYS A 49 -14.68 -17.62 4.96
N ASP A 50 -15.95 -17.22 4.81
CA ASP A 50 -16.33 -16.24 3.80
C ASP A 50 -15.89 -14.83 4.23
N ARG A 51 -15.41 -14.05 3.26
CA ARG A 51 -15.08 -12.64 3.50
C ARG A 51 -16.36 -11.82 3.66
N GLU A 52 -16.40 -10.97 4.68
CA GLU A 52 -17.49 -9.99 4.86
C GLU A 52 -17.48 -8.91 3.76
N HIS A 53 -16.31 -8.61 3.20
CA HIS A 53 -16.15 -7.59 2.16
C HIS A 53 -14.96 -7.86 1.23
N LEU A 54 -15.05 -7.31 0.02
CA LEU A 54 -14.00 -7.41 -1.01
C LEU A 54 -12.90 -6.33 -0.90
N ARG A 55 -13.03 -5.36 0.02
CA ARG A 55 -12.10 -4.23 0.17
C ARG A 55 -10.68 -4.67 0.55
N LEU A 56 -9.69 -3.92 0.08
CA LEU A 56 -8.33 -3.94 0.62
C LEU A 56 -8.29 -3.38 2.04
N PRO A 57 -7.27 -3.72 2.85
CA PRO A 57 -7.04 -3.12 4.15
C PRO A 57 -6.89 -1.59 4.11
N ASP A 58 -7.40 -0.90 5.14
CA ASP A 58 -7.44 0.57 5.19
C ASP A 58 -6.05 1.22 5.12
N ASN A 59 -5.02 0.60 5.68
CA ASN A 59 -3.64 1.08 5.59
C ASN A 59 -3.09 1.06 4.16
N GLN A 60 -3.48 0.09 3.33
CA GLN A 60 -3.11 0.03 1.93
C GLN A 60 -3.85 1.11 1.12
N LEU A 61 -5.15 1.29 1.39
CA LEU A 61 -5.95 2.36 0.77
C LEU A 61 -5.37 3.74 1.08
N ALA A 62 -5.05 4.02 2.35
CA ALA A 62 -4.46 5.29 2.77
C ALA A 62 -3.10 5.56 2.11
N LEU A 63 -2.26 4.53 1.92
CA LEU A 63 -1.00 4.66 1.19
C LEU A 63 -1.25 4.99 -0.30
N ILE A 64 -2.18 4.30 -0.95
CA ILE A 64 -2.53 4.52 -2.35
C ILE A 64 -3.02 5.95 -2.56
N GLU A 65 -3.95 6.42 -1.72
CA GLU A 65 -4.48 7.79 -1.77
C GLU A 65 -3.38 8.84 -1.56
N ALA A 66 -2.47 8.61 -0.60
CA ALA A 66 -1.37 9.55 -0.35
C ALA A 66 -0.38 9.62 -1.52
N LEU A 67 -0.08 8.50 -2.17
CA LEU A 67 0.84 8.45 -3.31
C LEU A 67 0.19 8.92 -4.60
N GLU A 68 -1.11 8.71 -4.80
CA GLU A 68 -1.88 9.24 -5.94
C GLU A 68 -1.83 10.78 -5.96
N ARG A 69 -1.95 11.42 -4.79
CA ARG A 69 -1.83 12.87 -4.62
C ARG A 69 -0.47 13.47 -5.00
N THR A 70 0.57 12.65 -5.19
CA THR A 70 1.87 13.12 -5.68
C THR A 70 1.89 13.39 -7.19
N GLY A 71 0.87 12.93 -7.93
CA GLY A 71 0.77 13.08 -9.37
C GLY A 71 1.74 12.19 -10.17
N LYS A 72 2.44 11.26 -9.51
CA LYS A 72 3.35 10.31 -10.14
C LYS A 72 2.59 9.16 -10.81
N ARG A 73 3.22 8.45 -11.75
CA ARG A 73 2.63 7.26 -12.36
C ARG A 73 2.54 6.15 -11.30
N LEU A 74 1.32 5.79 -10.92
CA LEU A 74 1.05 4.76 -9.92
C LEU A 74 0.61 3.46 -10.61
N VAL A 75 1.25 2.35 -10.27
CA VAL A 75 0.87 1.00 -10.72
C VAL A 75 0.65 0.14 -9.49
N VAL A 76 -0.55 -0.42 -9.35
CA VAL A 76 -0.92 -1.31 -8.25
C VAL A 76 -0.89 -2.75 -8.74
N LEU A 77 -0.14 -3.60 -8.04
CA LEU A 77 -0.10 -5.04 -8.21
C LEU A 77 -0.94 -5.65 -7.06
N LEU A 78 -1.93 -6.48 -7.42
CA LEU A 78 -2.88 -7.14 -6.51
C LEU A 78 -2.62 -8.63 -6.42
#